data_AF-A0AAX3L7M2-F1
#
_entry.id   AF-A0AAX3L7M2-F1
#
_cell.length_a   1.000
_cell.length_b   1.000
_cell.length_c   1.000
_cell.angle_alpha   90.00
_cell.angle_beta   90.00
_cell.angle_gamma   90.00
#
_symmetry.space_group_name_H-M   'P 1'
#
loop_
_entity.id
_entity.type
_entity.pdbx_description
1 polymer ?
#
loop_
_entity_poly.entity_id
_entity_poly.type
_entity_poly.pdbx_seq_one_letter_code
_entity_poly.pdbx_strand_id
1 'polypeptide(L)'
;MSYRSKVAVVYLLGFFLDLINMFIASVAFPAMAQAFNATPSSLAWVSNGYIAGLTLVTPFSTLLTRRLGPKHVILLSLFLFSAASVAAGLSSSLESLIAWRVLQGMGGGLLIPVGQALTWQQFKPHERARLSSAVMLVALLAPACSPTVGGVLVQALSWRWIFFATTPVAAVTFFLACVWLKNERSPVKASRLLNLPLLADPLLRFSMLVYLCVPGMFIGVNVTGMYYLQSEAHMTPAATGMLMLPWSLASFMAITATGRYFNRVGPRPLIVVGCLLQALGVLLLLNVSPTTTVLLPGVAFTLMGAGGSLCSSTAQSSAFLTTARDDMPDASALWNLNRQISFFAGAFLLSQVLNLTLAFFTPLAAWHGMFSVAAAITLLPVVYVFRLNNTQVLSEVQQEKP
;
A
#
# COMPACT_ATOMS: atom_id res chain seq x y z
N MET A 1 7.86 -24.74 17.48
CA MET A 1 8.32 -23.61 16.62
C MET A 1 9.53 -22.92 17.23
N SER A 2 10.56 -22.64 16.44
CA SER A 2 11.73 -21.85 16.86
C SER A 2 11.37 -20.38 17.17
N TYR A 3 12.14 -19.67 17.99
CA TYR A 3 11.87 -18.26 18.34
C TYR A 3 11.83 -17.36 17.09
N ARG A 4 12.81 -17.49 16.19
CA ARG A 4 12.83 -16.76 14.90
C ARG A 4 11.56 -16.95 14.08
N SER A 5 11.01 -18.17 14.03
CA SER A 5 9.76 -18.45 13.33
C SER A 5 8.55 -17.80 14.01
N LYS A 6 8.53 -17.77 15.35
CA LYS A 6 7.47 -17.09 16.11
C LYS A 6 7.46 -15.59 15.86
N VAL A 7 8.62 -14.94 15.89
CA VAL A 7 8.78 -13.50 15.59
C VAL A 7 8.33 -13.20 14.16
N ALA A 8 8.76 -14.02 13.19
CA ALA A 8 8.34 -13.87 11.79
C ALA A 8 6.82 -13.99 11.61
N VAL A 9 6.15 -14.91 12.31
CA VAL A 9 4.68 -15.03 12.24
C VAL A 9 3.99 -13.80 12.80
N VAL A 10 4.42 -13.27 13.95
CA VAL A 10 3.85 -12.04 14.52
C VAL A 10 4.03 -10.87 13.55
N TYR A 11 5.22 -10.74 12.95
CA TYR A 11 5.47 -9.72 11.93
C TYR A 11 4.58 -9.88 10.70
N LEU A 12 4.48 -11.08 10.13
CA LEU A 12 3.66 -11.34 8.94
C LEU A 12 2.17 -11.09 9.20
N LEU A 13 1.67 -11.41 10.40
CA LEU A 13 0.30 -11.09 10.80
C LEU A 13 0.08 -9.58 10.96
N GLY A 14 1.03 -8.86 11.57
CA GLY A 14 0.99 -7.40 11.65
C GLY A 14 1.03 -6.74 10.27
N PHE A 15 1.87 -7.25 9.36
CA PHE A 15 1.94 -6.82 7.98
C PHE A 15 0.63 -7.08 7.22
N PHE A 16 0.02 -8.25 7.43
CA PHE A 16 -1.29 -8.58 6.87
C PHE A 16 -2.40 -7.65 7.36
N LEU A 17 -2.44 -7.34 8.66
CA LEU A 17 -3.41 -6.41 9.26
C LEU A 17 -3.32 -5.01 8.65
N ASP A 18 -2.10 -4.51 8.44
CA ASP A 18 -1.88 -3.19 7.83
C ASP A 18 -2.40 -3.15 6.39
N LEU A 19 -2.02 -4.15 5.59
CA LEU A 19 -2.45 -4.24 4.19
C LEU A 19 -3.96 -4.40 4.04
N ILE A 20 -4.61 -5.25 4.85
CA ILE A 20 -6.08 -5.39 4.80
C ILE A 20 -6.75 -4.02 4.97
N ASN A 21 -6.31 -3.24 5.96
CA ASN A 21 -6.97 -1.97 6.29
C ASN A 21 -6.75 -0.88 5.26
N MET A 22 -5.73 -1.03 4.43
CA MET A 22 -5.45 -0.11 3.34
C MET A 22 -6.42 -0.30 2.16
N PHE A 23 -6.93 -1.52 1.93
CA PHE A 23 -7.77 -1.85 0.77
C PHE A 23 -9.24 -2.17 1.11
N ILE A 24 -9.54 -2.72 2.28
CA ILE A 24 -10.90 -3.22 2.60
C ILE A 24 -11.96 -2.12 2.65
N ALA A 25 -11.58 -0.88 2.97
CA ALA A 25 -12.54 0.20 3.19
C ALA A 25 -13.19 0.69 1.88
N SER A 26 -12.47 0.67 0.74
CA SER A 26 -12.92 1.28 -0.51
C SER A 26 -14.19 0.61 -1.07
N VAL A 27 -14.35 -0.71 -0.89
CA VAL A 27 -15.55 -1.45 -1.31
C VAL A 27 -16.81 -1.11 -0.50
N ALA A 28 -16.65 -0.51 0.68
CA ALA A 28 -17.75 -0.15 1.56
C ALA A 28 -18.19 1.32 1.41
N PHE A 29 -17.50 2.11 0.59
CA PHE A 29 -17.77 3.55 0.47
C PHE A 29 -19.20 3.90 0.06
N PRO A 30 -19.84 3.25 -0.93
CA PRO A 30 -21.23 3.58 -1.26
C PRO A 30 -22.21 3.33 -0.10
N ALA A 31 -22.00 2.26 0.67
CA ALA A 31 -22.81 1.98 1.86
C ALA A 31 -22.57 3.01 2.98
N MET A 32 -21.32 3.49 3.14
CA MET A 32 -21.01 4.59 4.06
C MET A 32 -21.60 5.93 3.58
N ALA A 33 -21.61 6.19 2.28
CA ALA A 33 -22.19 7.38 1.68
C ALA A 33 -23.66 7.50 2.00
N GLN A 34 -24.41 6.41 1.85
CA GLN A 34 -25.82 6.34 2.21
C GLN A 34 -26.03 6.51 3.72
N ALA A 35 -25.19 5.88 4.55
CA ALA A 35 -25.32 5.95 6.01
C ALA A 35 -25.03 7.34 6.60
N PHE A 36 -24.13 8.11 5.98
CA PHE A 36 -23.66 9.41 6.48
C PHE A 36 -24.08 10.60 5.63
N ASN A 37 -24.81 10.37 4.52
CA ASN A 37 -25.12 11.37 3.50
C ASN A 37 -23.87 12.15 3.04
N ALA A 38 -22.82 11.39 2.68
CA ALA A 38 -21.47 11.93 2.44
C ALA A 38 -21.05 11.87 0.98
N THR A 39 -20.23 12.83 0.56
CA THR A 39 -19.63 12.86 -0.77
C THR A 39 -18.50 11.84 -0.91
N PRO A 40 -18.18 11.38 -2.15
CA PRO A 40 -17.03 10.49 -2.40
C PRO A 40 -15.71 11.07 -1.89
N SER A 41 -15.55 12.39 -2.00
CA SER A 41 -14.36 13.10 -1.54
C SER A 41 -14.20 13.07 -0.02
N SER A 42 -15.31 13.21 0.71
CA SER A 42 -15.33 13.11 2.17
C SER A 42 -15.07 11.67 2.63
N LEU A 43 -15.57 10.67 1.89
CA LEU A 43 -15.33 9.25 2.20
C LEU A 43 -13.89 8.80 1.93
N ALA A 44 -13.21 9.42 0.96
CA ALA A 44 -11.78 9.15 0.73
C ALA A 44 -10.93 9.39 2.00
N TRP A 45 -11.37 10.27 2.91
CA TRP A 45 -10.74 10.48 4.21
C TRP A 45 -10.84 9.29 5.17
N VAL A 46 -11.76 8.34 4.97
CA VAL A 46 -11.81 7.09 5.73
C VAL A 46 -10.57 6.23 5.44
N SER A 47 -10.13 6.18 4.18
CA SER A 47 -8.89 5.50 3.79
C SER A 47 -7.66 6.38 4.02
N ASN A 48 -7.71 7.66 3.64
CA ASN A 48 -6.58 8.58 3.82
C ASN A 48 -6.27 8.85 5.29
N GLY A 49 -7.26 8.87 6.18
CA GLY A 49 -7.05 9.03 7.63
C GLY A 49 -6.19 7.90 8.19
N TYR A 50 -6.47 6.65 7.78
CA TYR A 50 -5.63 5.50 8.13
C TYR A 50 -4.20 5.65 7.62
N ILE A 51 -4.03 6.01 6.34
CA ILE A 51 -2.70 6.23 5.74
C ILE A 51 -1.98 7.43 6.40
N ALA A 52 -2.69 8.48 6.79
CA ALA A 52 -2.14 9.63 7.49
C ALA A 52 -1.61 9.22 8.87
N GLY A 53 -2.43 8.52 9.66
CA GLY A 53 -2.05 8.06 11.00
C GLY A 53 -0.82 7.16 10.98
N LEU A 54 -0.75 6.21 10.04
CA LEU A 54 0.40 5.32 9.92
C LEU A 54 1.65 6.09 9.42
N THR A 55 1.49 7.04 8.49
CA THR A 55 2.60 7.88 8.01
C THR A 55 3.17 8.74 9.13
N LEU A 56 2.30 9.33 9.96
CA LEU A 56 2.67 10.19 11.08
C LEU A 56 3.51 9.44 12.12
N VAL A 57 3.15 8.19 12.44
CA VAL A 57 3.81 7.45 13.52
C VAL A 57 5.10 6.76 13.09
N THR A 58 5.26 6.45 11.79
CA THR A 58 6.39 5.65 11.26
C THR A 58 7.78 6.21 11.63
N PRO A 59 8.07 7.53 11.53
CA PRO A 59 9.36 8.11 11.93
C PRO A 59 9.69 7.90 13.41
N PHE A 60 8.68 7.77 14.27
CA PHE A 60 8.85 7.61 15.72
C PHE A 60 9.09 6.17 16.15
N SER A 61 9.04 5.20 15.21
CA SER A 61 9.22 3.77 15.50
C SER A 61 10.53 3.46 16.23
N THR A 62 11.64 4.07 15.82
CA THR A 62 12.96 3.88 16.44
C THR A 62 13.02 4.45 17.85
N LEU A 63 12.48 5.66 18.05
CA LEU A 63 12.42 6.34 19.36
C LEU A 63 11.57 5.54 20.36
N LEU A 64 10.38 5.13 19.96
CA LEU A 64 9.46 4.36 20.80
C LEU A 64 10.05 2.99 21.14
N THR A 65 10.66 2.33 20.17
CA THR A 65 11.32 1.02 20.37
C THR A 65 12.48 1.13 21.35
N ARG A 66 13.25 2.23 21.33
CA ARG A 66 14.31 2.48 22.32
C ARG A 66 13.77 2.69 23.73
N ARG A 67 12.69 3.47 23.88
CA ARG A 67 12.13 3.82 25.19
C ARG A 67 11.37 2.67 25.85
N LEU A 68 10.52 1.97 25.09
CA LEU A 68 9.59 0.98 25.61
C LEU A 68 10.04 -0.47 25.35
N GLY A 69 10.96 -0.66 24.40
CA GLY A 69 11.31 -1.98 23.88
C GLY A 69 10.35 -2.45 22.78
N PRO A 70 10.83 -3.26 21.82
CA PRO A 70 10.06 -3.64 20.63
C PRO A 70 8.80 -4.46 20.96
N LYS A 71 8.85 -5.31 22.00
CA LYS A 71 7.67 -6.06 22.47
C LYS A 71 6.54 -5.13 22.89
N HIS A 72 6.81 -4.17 23.77
CA HIS A 72 5.78 -3.25 24.27
C HIS A 72 5.24 -2.34 23.18
N VAL A 73 6.09 -1.90 22.25
CA VAL A 73 5.62 -1.11 21.09
C VAL A 73 4.64 -1.92 20.25
N ILE A 74 4.96 -3.17 19.89
CA ILE A 74 4.04 -4.03 19.12
C ILE A 74 2.72 -4.25 19.88
N LEU A 75 2.78 -4.51 21.20
CA LEU A 75 1.58 -4.73 22.00
C LEU A 75 0.71 -3.47 22.10
N LEU A 76 1.32 -2.30 22.36
CA LEU A 76 0.61 -1.02 22.40
C LEU A 76 -0.04 -0.70 21.05
N SER A 77 0.69 -0.94 19.96
CA SER A 77 0.21 -0.78 18.59
C SER A 77 -0.99 -1.67 18.28
N LEU A 78 -0.91 -2.96 18.59
CA LEU A 78 -2.01 -3.91 18.38
C LEU A 78 -3.23 -3.58 19.26
N PHE A 79 -3.02 -3.14 20.50
CA PHE A 79 -4.09 -2.69 21.38
C PHE A 79 -4.79 -1.45 20.83
N LEU A 80 -4.03 -0.40 20.50
CA LEU A 80 -4.56 0.85 19.93
C LEU A 80 -5.30 0.58 18.61
N PHE A 81 -4.71 -0.23 17.74
CA PHE A 81 -5.32 -0.64 16.49
C PHE A 81 -6.66 -1.37 16.71
N SER A 82 -6.71 -2.32 17.65
CA SER A 82 -7.92 -3.11 17.92
C SER A 82 -9.03 -2.24 18.52
N ALA A 83 -8.68 -1.40 19.50
CA ALA A 83 -9.62 -0.47 20.12
C ALA A 83 -10.19 0.54 19.11
N ALA A 84 -9.32 1.12 18.27
CA ALA A 84 -9.73 2.04 17.22
C ALA A 84 -10.57 1.35 16.13
N SER A 85 -10.29 0.09 15.78
CA SER A 85 -11.10 -0.67 14.82
C SER A 85 -12.53 -0.90 15.34
N VAL A 86 -12.67 -1.32 16.61
CA VAL A 86 -13.99 -1.48 17.23
C VAL A 86 -14.72 -0.14 17.29
N ALA A 87 -14.05 0.93 17.69
CA ALA A 87 -14.63 2.26 17.74
C ALA A 87 -15.05 2.80 16.36
N ALA A 88 -14.28 2.51 15.31
CA ALA A 88 -14.64 2.82 13.92
C ALA A 88 -15.92 2.08 13.49
N GLY A 89 -16.03 0.77 13.80
CA GLY A 89 -17.24 -0.01 13.53
C GLY A 89 -18.48 0.48 14.28
N LEU A 90 -18.31 1.09 15.45
CA LEU A 90 -19.38 1.68 16.27
C LEU A 90 -19.70 3.15 15.94
N SER A 91 -18.96 3.76 15.02
CA SER A 91 -19.13 5.17 14.67
C SER A 91 -20.54 5.51 14.17
N SER A 92 -21.02 6.67 14.60
CA SER A 92 -22.33 7.25 14.24
C SER A 92 -22.23 8.47 13.34
N SER A 93 -21.02 9.02 13.14
CA SER A 93 -20.75 10.14 12.23
C SER A 93 -19.48 9.91 11.41
N LEU A 94 -19.42 10.50 10.22
CA LEU A 94 -18.24 10.40 9.35
C LEU A 94 -16.97 10.97 10.01
N GLU A 95 -17.09 12.09 10.71
CA GLU A 95 -15.94 12.72 11.40
C GLU A 95 -15.37 11.79 12.48
N SER A 96 -16.25 11.17 13.29
CA SER A 96 -15.81 10.21 14.31
C SER A 96 -15.17 8.98 13.67
N LEU A 97 -15.71 8.48 12.54
CA LEU A 97 -15.11 7.39 11.78
C LEU A 97 -13.69 7.77 11.30
N ILE A 98 -13.52 8.94 10.69
CA ILE A 98 -12.22 9.41 10.21
C ILE A 98 -11.23 9.55 11.38
N ALA A 99 -11.65 10.11 12.51
CA ALA A 99 -10.79 10.23 13.70
C ALA A 99 -10.32 8.86 14.21
N TRP A 100 -11.21 7.87 14.29
CA TRP A 100 -10.85 6.51 14.66
C TRP A 100 -9.96 5.84 13.62
N ARG A 101 -10.13 6.13 12.33
CA ARG A 101 -9.23 5.64 11.27
C ARG A 101 -7.83 6.19 11.40
N VAL A 102 -7.66 7.47 11.75
CA VAL A 102 -6.35 8.05 12.05
C VAL A 102 -5.69 7.34 13.23
N LEU A 103 -6.42 7.16 14.33
CA LEU A 103 -5.90 6.43 15.50
C LEU A 103 -5.57 4.96 15.19
N GLN A 104 -6.40 4.30 14.37
CA GLN A 104 -6.14 2.94 13.90
C GLN A 104 -4.88 2.88 13.04
N GLY A 105 -4.67 3.85 12.16
CA GLY A 105 -3.45 4.00 11.37
C GLY A 105 -2.21 4.18 12.24
N MET A 106 -2.29 5.00 13.29
CA MET A 106 -1.20 5.15 14.26
C MET A 106 -0.89 3.83 14.99
N GLY A 107 -1.91 3.03 15.29
CA GLY A 107 -1.72 1.67 15.82
C GLY A 107 -1.02 0.74 14.83
N GLY A 108 -1.45 0.73 13.57
CA GLY A 108 -0.91 -0.15 12.51
C GLY A 108 0.49 0.23 12.03
N GLY A 109 0.80 1.52 11.93
CA GLY A 109 2.02 2.02 11.28
C GLY A 109 3.34 1.62 11.92
N LEU A 110 3.33 1.18 13.18
CA LEU A 110 4.53 0.69 13.87
C LEU A 110 4.74 -0.82 13.71
N LEU A 111 3.73 -1.58 13.30
CA LEU A 111 3.80 -3.05 13.20
C LEU A 111 4.84 -3.49 12.17
N ILE A 112 4.88 -2.83 11.01
CA ILE A 112 5.83 -3.13 9.93
C ILE A 112 7.27 -2.77 10.33
N PRO A 113 7.63 -1.51 10.65
CA PRO A 113 9.03 -1.16 10.90
C PRO A 113 9.60 -1.90 12.11
N VAL A 114 8.83 -2.03 13.20
CA VAL A 114 9.29 -2.72 14.42
C VAL A 114 9.34 -4.23 14.21
N GLY A 115 8.31 -4.83 13.59
CA GLY A 115 8.26 -6.26 13.30
C GLY A 115 9.33 -6.68 12.28
N GLN A 116 9.56 -5.88 11.25
CA GLN A 116 10.60 -6.13 10.24
C GLN A 116 11.99 -6.03 10.89
N ALA A 117 12.25 -5.00 11.70
CA ALA A 117 13.52 -4.86 12.42
C ALA A 117 13.79 -6.05 13.36
N LEU A 118 12.80 -6.44 14.16
CA LEU A 118 12.89 -7.63 15.02
C LEU A 118 13.16 -8.90 14.23
N THR A 119 12.46 -9.10 13.13
CA THR A 119 12.58 -10.33 12.35
C THR A 119 13.93 -10.38 11.63
N TRP A 120 14.38 -9.32 10.97
CA TRP A 120 15.63 -9.29 10.20
C TRP A 120 16.90 -9.50 11.06
N GLN A 121 16.85 -9.17 12.35
CA GLN A 121 17.92 -9.46 13.31
C GLN A 121 18.07 -10.96 13.60
N GLN A 122 17.02 -11.76 13.40
CA GLN A 122 16.99 -13.19 13.74
C GLN A 122 17.38 -14.11 12.57
N PHE A 123 17.45 -13.58 11.33
CA PHE A 123 17.73 -14.35 10.12
C PHE A 123 19.05 -13.94 9.47
N LYS A 124 19.89 -14.94 9.16
CA LYS A 124 21.13 -14.77 8.40
C LYS A 124 20.83 -14.37 6.94
N PRO A 125 21.73 -13.68 6.22
CA PRO A 125 21.49 -13.21 4.85
C PRO A 125 20.95 -14.27 3.88
N HIS A 126 21.44 -15.51 3.92
CA HIS A 126 20.98 -16.60 3.06
C HIS A 126 19.57 -17.12 3.42
N GLU A 127 19.11 -16.94 4.66
CA GLU A 127 17.77 -17.36 5.10
C GLU A 127 16.71 -16.27 4.86
N ARG A 128 17.14 -15.01 4.67
CA ARG A 128 16.25 -13.87 4.41
C ARG A 128 15.47 -14.03 3.11
N ALA A 129 15.99 -14.77 2.13
CA ALA A 129 15.28 -15.06 0.89
C ALA A 129 13.89 -15.70 1.14
N ARG A 130 13.83 -16.71 2.02
CA ARG A 130 12.57 -17.39 2.36
C ARG A 130 11.59 -16.47 3.09
N LEU A 131 12.09 -15.60 3.97
CA LEU A 131 11.28 -14.61 4.67
C LEU A 131 10.73 -13.55 3.70
N SER A 132 11.57 -13.04 2.79
CA SER A 132 11.16 -12.11 1.74
C SER A 132 10.07 -12.72 0.85
N SER A 133 10.16 -14.01 0.50
CA SER A 133 9.09 -14.72 -0.22
C SER A 133 7.78 -14.77 0.57
N ALA A 134 7.84 -14.98 1.89
CA ALA A 134 6.65 -14.96 2.75
C ALA A 134 6.03 -13.56 2.84
N VAL A 135 6.85 -12.51 2.96
CA VAL A 135 6.38 -11.11 2.92
C VAL A 135 5.71 -10.82 1.58
N MET A 136 6.33 -11.21 0.47
CA MET A 136 5.76 -11.03 -0.87
C MET A 136 4.42 -11.76 -1.01
N LEU A 137 4.30 -12.99 -0.49
CA LEU A 137 3.04 -13.72 -0.51
C LEU A 137 1.93 -12.97 0.24
N VAL A 138 2.22 -12.47 1.45
CA VAL A 138 1.27 -11.66 2.22
C VAL A 138 0.90 -10.37 1.48
N ALA A 139 1.89 -9.72 0.85
CA ALA A 139 1.70 -8.51 0.06
C ALA A 139 0.78 -8.70 -1.15
N LEU A 140 0.67 -9.93 -1.66
CA LEU A 140 -0.20 -10.29 -2.78
C LEU A 140 -1.57 -10.79 -2.32
N LEU A 141 -1.61 -11.57 -1.24
CA LEU A 141 -2.86 -12.13 -0.73
C LEU A 141 -3.73 -11.07 -0.05
N ALA A 142 -3.14 -10.11 0.68
CA ALA A 142 -3.93 -9.11 1.39
C ALA A 142 -4.77 -8.24 0.45
N PRO A 143 -4.23 -7.66 -0.64
CA PRO A 143 -5.05 -6.91 -1.61
C PRO A 143 -6.05 -7.81 -2.35
N ALA A 144 -5.70 -9.07 -2.64
CA ALA A 144 -6.60 -10.01 -3.31
C ALA A 144 -7.85 -10.34 -2.46
N CYS A 145 -7.60 -10.70 -1.20
CA CYS A 145 -8.63 -11.22 -0.31
C CYS A 145 -9.40 -10.10 0.38
N SER A 146 -8.76 -8.98 0.73
CA SER A 146 -9.41 -7.98 1.60
C SER A 146 -10.63 -7.32 0.98
N PRO A 147 -10.64 -6.80 -0.27
CA PRO A 147 -11.82 -6.16 -0.83
C PRO A 147 -12.85 -7.20 -1.29
N THR A 148 -12.41 -8.41 -1.67
CA THR A 148 -13.30 -9.53 -1.96
C THR A 148 -14.12 -9.92 -0.73
N VAL A 149 -13.46 -10.19 0.40
CA VAL A 149 -14.14 -10.53 1.66
C VAL A 149 -14.92 -9.33 2.19
N GLY A 150 -14.34 -8.13 2.12
CA GLY A 150 -15.00 -6.88 2.52
C GLY A 150 -16.29 -6.63 1.74
N GLY A 151 -16.29 -6.85 0.43
CA GLY A 151 -17.47 -6.71 -0.42
C GLY A 151 -18.58 -7.71 -0.05
N VAL A 152 -18.24 -8.95 0.27
CA VAL A 152 -19.20 -9.95 0.77
C VAL A 152 -19.76 -9.54 2.14
N LEU A 153 -18.91 -9.05 3.05
CA LEU A 153 -19.35 -8.57 4.37
C LEU A 153 -20.30 -7.37 4.27
N VAL A 154 -20.03 -6.43 3.36
CA VAL A 154 -20.88 -5.27 3.10
C VAL A 154 -22.25 -5.70 2.56
N GLN A 155 -22.28 -6.68 1.66
CA GLN A 155 -23.53 -7.20 1.08
C GLN A 155 -24.38 -8.00 2.06
N ALA A 156 -23.76 -8.92 2.80
CA ALA A 156 -24.48 -9.85 3.66
C ALA A 156 -24.86 -9.25 5.01
N LEU A 157 -24.08 -8.28 5.50
CA LEU A 157 -24.24 -7.69 6.82
C LEU A 157 -24.34 -6.17 6.72
N SER A 158 -23.24 -5.44 6.92
CA SER A 158 -23.18 -3.99 6.81
C SER A 158 -21.73 -3.52 6.68
N TRP A 159 -21.52 -2.26 6.28
CA TRP A 159 -20.19 -1.66 6.18
C TRP A 159 -19.38 -1.71 7.49
N ARG A 160 -20.04 -1.77 8.65
CA ARG A 160 -19.38 -1.80 9.96
C ARG A 160 -18.53 -3.06 10.16
N TRP A 161 -18.93 -4.16 9.55
CA TRP A 161 -18.27 -5.46 9.70
C TRP A 161 -16.89 -5.53 9.08
N ILE A 162 -16.55 -4.61 8.16
CA ILE A 162 -15.17 -4.54 7.64
C ILE A 162 -14.17 -4.16 8.74
N PHE A 163 -14.62 -3.39 9.75
CA PHE A 163 -13.80 -3.03 10.91
C PHE A 163 -13.79 -4.15 11.94
N PHE A 164 -14.96 -4.72 12.26
CA PHE A 164 -15.05 -5.82 13.22
C PHE A 164 -14.29 -7.08 12.75
N ALA A 165 -14.31 -7.41 11.45
CA ALA A 165 -13.63 -8.58 10.91
C ALA A 165 -12.09 -8.57 11.10
N THR A 166 -11.48 -7.39 11.19
CA THR A 166 -10.02 -7.27 11.43
C THR A 166 -9.65 -7.45 12.90
N THR A 167 -10.61 -7.28 13.81
CA THR A 167 -10.39 -7.31 15.26
C THR A 167 -10.00 -8.70 15.77
N PRO A 168 -10.63 -9.82 15.37
CA PRO A 168 -10.18 -11.16 15.75
C PRO A 168 -8.74 -11.45 15.33
N VAL A 169 -8.35 -11.04 14.12
CA VAL A 169 -6.98 -11.23 13.62
C VAL A 169 -5.99 -10.42 14.45
N ALA A 170 -6.34 -9.18 14.82
CA ALA A 170 -5.54 -8.34 15.69
C ALA A 170 -5.42 -8.91 17.12
N ALA A 171 -6.51 -9.43 17.68
CA ALA A 171 -6.53 -10.07 18.99
C ALA A 171 -5.68 -11.34 19.05
N VAL A 172 -5.76 -12.20 18.03
CA VAL A 172 -4.88 -13.37 17.89
C VAL A 172 -3.42 -12.92 17.78
N THR A 173 -3.14 -11.91 16.97
CA THR A 173 -1.78 -11.37 16.81
C THR A 173 -1.25 -10.80 18.13
N PHE A 174 -2.09 -10.09 18.90
CA PHE A 174 -1.76 -9.56 20.22
C PHE A 174 -1.45 -10.68 21.21
N PHE A 175 -2.30 -11.71 21.27
CA PHE A 175 -2.09 -12.88 22.12
C PHE A 175 -0.77 -13.59 21.78
N LEU A 176 -0.52 -13.84 20.49
CA LEU A 176 0.72 -14.44 20.02
C LEU A 176 1.92 -13.56 20.37
N ALA A 177 1.83 -12.24 20.18
CA ALA A 177 2.90 -11.30 20.55
C ALA A 177 3.19 -11.31 22.07
N CYS A 178 2.15 -11.38 22.90
CA CYS A 178 2.28 -11.47 24.36
C CYS A 178 3.06 -12.71 24.79
N VAL A 179 2.69 -13.87 24.25
CA VAL A 179 3.25 -15.17 24.65
C VAL A 179 4.60 -15.44 23.98
N TRP A 180 4.80 -15.00 22.73
CA TRP A 180 5.97 -15.39 21.94
C TRP A 180 7.11 -14.38 21.95
N LEU A 181 6.84 -13.06 22.03
CA LEU A 181 7.92 -12.07 21.99
C LEU A 181 8.61 -11.99 23.34
N LYS A 182 9.94 -11.97 23.33
CA LYS A 182 10.75 -11.74 24.53
C LYS A 182 10.92 -10.25 24.75
N ASN A 183 11.13 -9.87 26.02
CA ASN A 183 11.36 -8.49 26.40
C ASN A 183 12.86 -8.16 26.21
N GLU A 184 13.27 -8.02 24.95
CA GLU A 184 14.66 -7.72 24.59
C GLU A 184 14.82 -6.21 24.42
N ARG A 185 15.61 -5.55 25.27
CA ARG A 185 16.09 -4.19 25.03
C ARG A 185 17.17 -4.26 23.97
N SER A 186 16.79 -4.23 22.70
CA SER A 186 17.77 -4.24 21.61
C SER A 186 18.57 -2.93 21.65
N PRO A 187 19.92 -2.96 21.67
CA PRO A 187 20.74 -1.76 21.60
C PRO A 187 20.65 -1.22 20.17
N VAL A 188 19.58 -0.48 19.87
CA VAL A 188 19.43 0.21 18.58
C VAL A 188 20.49 1.31 18.55
N LYS A 189 21.58 1.08 17.80
CA LYS A 189 22.64 2.09 17.57
C LYS A 189 22.03 3.43 17.20
N ALA A 190 22.63 4.51 17.71
CA ALA A 190 22.27 5.87 17.40
C ALA A 190 22.50 6.17 15.91
N SER A 191 21.45 6.18 15.09
CA SER A 191 21.44 6.98 13.86
C SER A 191 20.55 8.21 14.07
N ARG A 192 20.84 9.26 13.31
CA ARG A 192 20.01 10.46 13.14
C ARG A 192 18.58 10.03 12.78
N LEU A 193 17.57 10.84 13.09
CA LEU A 193 16.17 10.50 12.80
C LEU A 193 15.98 10.01 11.36
N LEU A 194 16.60 10.69 10.37
CA LEU A 194 16.73 10.31 8.96
C LEU A 194 18.01 10.94 8.36
N ASN A 195 18.78 10.22 7.53
CA ASN A 195 19.88 10.78 6.74
C ASN A 195 19.34 11.41 5.44
N LEU A 196 18.80 12.63 5.53
CA LEU A 196 18.20 13.36 4.39
C LEU A 196 19.15 13.60 3.20
N PRO A 197 20.48 13.75 3.35
CA PRO A 197 21.42 13.76 2.24
C PRO A 197 21.29 12.60 1.25
N LEU A 198 20.77 11.44 1.66
CA LEU A 198 20.50 10.32 0.75
C LEU A 198 19.47 10.68 -0.32
N LEU A 199 18.57 11.63 -0.03
CA LEU A 199 17.68 12.18 -1.04
C LEU A 199 18.43 12.87 -2.16
N ALA A 200 19.74 13.16 -2.08
CA ALA A 200 20.51 13.69 -3.20
C ALA A 200 20.75 12.66 -4.31
N ASP A 201 20.65 11.36 -4.00
CA ASP A 201 20.84 10.28 -4.96
C ASP A 201 19.78 10.34 -6.08
N PRO A 202 20.19 10.53 -7.35
CA PRO A 202 19.29 10.59 -8.49
C PRO A 202 18.43 9.33 -8.66
N LEU A 203 18.98 8.16 -8.35
CA LEU A 203 18.30 6.88 -8.56
C LEU A 203 17.23 6.65 -7.48
N LEU A 204 17.53 7.01 -6.23
CA LEU A 204 16.54 7.03 -5.15
C LEU A 204 15.42 8.03 -5.44
N ARG A 205 15.76 9.27 -5.83
CA ARG A 205 14.77 10.31 -6.20
C ARG A 205 13.84 9.86 -7.32
N PHE A 206 14.41 9.31 -8.39
CA PHE A 206 13.63 8.83 -9.53
C PHE A 206 12.73 7.67 -9.12
N SER A 207 13.24 6.72 -8.33
CA SER A 207 12.44 5.60 -7.82
C SER A 207 11.30 6.06 -6.92
N MET A 208 11.53 7.10 -6.10
CA MET A 208 10.49 7.74 -5.29
C MET A 208 9.40 8.39 -6.15
N LEU A 209 9.78 9.11 -7.21
CA LEU A 209 8.86 9.69 -8.18
C LEU A 209 8.00 8.62 -8.88
N VAL A 210 8.62 7.52 -9.34
CA VAL A 210 7.89 6.39 -9.93
C VAL A 210 6.85 5.86 -8.95
N TYR A 211 7.21 5.73 -7.67
CA TYR A 211 6.31 5.23 -6.64
C TYR A 211 5.09 6.16 -6.41
N LEU A 212 5.32 7.47 -6.44
CA LEU A 212 4.26 8.50 -6.34
C LEU A 212 3.32 8.47 -7.54
N CYS A 213 3.89 8.46 -8.75
CA CYS A 213 3.12 8.55 -10.00
C CYS A 213 2.39 7.27 -10.36
N VAL A 214 2.89 6.10 -9.93
CA VAL A 214 2.37 4.81 -10.39
C VAL A 214 1.61 4.11 -9.25
N PRO A 215 2.22 3.46 -8.24
CA PRO A 215 1.49 2.95 -7.08
C PRO A 215 0.60 3.98 -6.36
N GLY A 216 1.05 5.22 -6.19
CA GLY A 216 0.25 6.28 -5.58
C GLY A 216 -1.06 6.54 -6.34
N MET A 217 -0.99 6.71 -7.67
CA MET A 217 -2.18 6.88 -8.51
C MET A 217 -3.07 5.64 -8.49
N PHE A 218 -2.51 4.43 -8.45
CA PHE A 218 -3.30 3.22 -8.31
C PHE A 218 -4.12 3.22 -7.01
N ILE A 219 -3.54 3.57 -5.87
CA ILE A 219 -4.27 3.67 -4.60
C ILE A 219 -5.39 4.70 -4.71
N GLY A 220 -5.14 5.86 -5.32
CA GLY A 220 -6.19 6.85 -5.50
C GLY A 220 -7.32 6.37 -6.41
N VAL A 221 -7.00 5.75 -7.54
CA VAL A 221 -8.00 5.14 -8.44
C VAL A 221 -8.73 3.99 -7.75
N ASN A 222 -8.08 3.23 -6.88
CA ASN A 222 -8.75 2.18 -6.12
C ASN A 222 -9.74 2.77 -5.11
N VAL A 223 -9.32 3.76 -4.33
CA VAL A 223 -10.12 4.41 -3.29
C VAL A 223 -11.35 5.10 -3.90
N THR A 224 -11.18 5.87 -4.96
CA THR A 224 -12.30 6.60 -5.59
C THR A 224 -13.03 5.78 -6.66
N GLY A 225 -12.31 4.96 -7.43
CA GLY A 225 -12.87 4.18 -8.54
C GLY A 225 -13.74 3.02 -8.08
N MET A 226 -13.51 2.43 -6.90
CA MET A 226 -14.45 1.45 -6.34
C MET A 226 -15.83 2.06 -6.10
N TYR A 227 -15.89 3.34 -5.71
CA TYR A 227 -17.16 4.06 -5.61
C TYR A 227 -17.82 4.20 -6.98
N TYR A 228 -17.08 4.66 -8.00
CA TYR A 228 -17.56 4.79 -9.38
C TYR A 228 -18.16 3.48 -9.93
N LEU A 229 -17.46 2.35 -9.73
CA LEU A 229 -17.92 1.05 -10.22
C LEU A 229 -19.25 0.61 -9.58
N GLN A 230 -19.51 1.00 -8.33
CA GLN A 230 -20.75 0.66 -7.65
C GLN A 230 -21.86 1.69 -7.87
N SER A 231 -21.54 2.99 -7.87
CA SER A 231 -22.53 4.07 -8.00
C SER A 231 -22.96 4.29 -9.43
N GLU A 232 -22.01 4.34 -10.38
CA GLU A 232 -22.27 4.63 -11.80
C GLU A 232 -22.40 3.35 -12.63
N ALA A 233 -21.55 2.34 -12.39
CA ALA A 233 -21.60 1.08 -13.15
C ALA A 233 -22.48 -0.01 -12.50
N HIS A 234 -23.15 0.31 -11.38
CA HIS A 234 -24.08 -0.57 -10.65
C HIS A 234 -23.51 -1.95 -10.30
N MET A 235 -22.19 -2.07 -10.17
CA MET A 235 -21.57 -3.29 -9.72
C MET A 235 -21.84 -3.50 -8.23
N THR A 236 -22.00 -4.76 -7.84
CA THR A 236 -22.20 -5.09 -6.43
C THR A 236 -20.88 -4.96 -5.64
N PRO A 237 -20.89 -4.70 -4.32
CA PRO A 237 -19.67 -4.59 -3.53
C PRO A 237 -18.72 -5.78 -3.67
N ALA A 238 -19.22 -7.02 -3.61
CA ALA A 238 -18.42 -8.22 -3.84
C ALA A 238 -17.86 -8.30 -5.26
N ALA A 239 -18.62 -7.91 -6.30
CA ALA A 239 -18.12 -7.89 -7.67
C ALA A 239 -16.96 -6.92 -7.85
N THR A 240 -17.05 -5.71 -7.29
CA THR A 240 -15.94 -4.74 -7.32
C THR A 240 -14.73 -5.21 -6.51
N GLY A 241 -14.97 -5.84 -5.35
CA GLY A 241 -13.92 -6.44 -4.53
C GLY A 241 -13.15 -7.55 -5.25
N MET A 242 -13.86 -8.42 -5.99
CA MET A 242 -13.26 -9.51 -6.77
C MET A 242 -12.30 -9.05 -7.86
N LEU A 243 -12.37 -7.79 -8.33
CA LEU A 243 -11.43 -7.23 -9.30
C LEU A 243 -9.99 -7.17 -8.76
N MET A 244 -9.79 -7.26 -7.45
CA MET A 244 -8.46 -7.34 -6.85
C MET A 244 -7.80 -8.71 -7.01
N LEU A 245 -8.56 -9.77 -7.32
CA LEU A 245 -8.02 -11.09 -7.61
C LEU A 245 -7.16 -11.08 -8.89
N PRO A 246 -7.69 -10.66 -10.07
CA PRO A 246 -6.86 -10.57 -11.26
C PRO A 246 -5.74 -9.52 -11.12
N TRP A 247 -5.96 -8.41 -10.41
CA TRP A 247 -4.91 -7.45 -10.08
C TRP A 247 -3.73 -8.10 -9.33
N SER A 248 -4.01 -8.93 -8.32
CA SER A 248 -2.99 -9.57 -7.50
C SER A 248 -2.25 -10.68 -8.27
N LEU A 249 -2.96 -11.43 -9.12
CA LEU A 249 -2.34 -12.44 -9.98
C LEU A 249 -1.39 -11.79 -11.01
N ALA A 250 -1.84 -10.71 -11.65
CA ALA A 250 -1.02 -9.94 -12.57
C ALA A 250 0.20 -9.31 -11.87
N SER A 251 0.01 -8.83 -10.64
CA SER A 251 1.07 -8.30 -9.79
C SER A 251 2.15 -9.33 -9.48
N PHE A 252 1.75 -10.56 -9.13
CA PHE A 252 2.69 -11.67 -8.91
C PHE A 252 3.53 -11.97 -10.15
N MET A 253 2.90 -12.02 -11.33
CA MET A 253 3.59 -12.23 -12.60
C MET A 253 4.59 -11.10 -12.89
N ALA A 254 4.19 -9.85 -12.67
CA ALA A 254 5.04 -8.67 -12.88
C ALA A 254 6.24 -8.63 -11.92
N ILE A 255 6.05 -8.90 -10.63
CA ILE A 255 7.15 -8.97 -9.65
C ILE A 255 8.14 -10.08 -10.03
N THR A 256 7.62 -11.24 -10.44
CA THR A 256 8.45 -12.35 -10.92
C THR A 256 9.23 -11.98 -12.19
N ALA A 257 8.60 -11.23 -13.10
CA ALA A 257 9.24 -10.73 -14.31
C ALA A 257 10.38 -9.75 -13.98
N THR A 258 10.20 -8.82 -13.02
CA THR A 258 11.28 -7.95 -12.54
C THR A 258 12.48 -8.77 -12.08
N GLY A 259 12.27 -9.77 -11.22
CA GLY A 259 13.36 -10.63 -10.72
C GLY A 259 14.14 -11.35 -11.83
N ARG A 260 13.50 -11.69 -12.96
CA ARG A 260 14.13 -12.37 -14.10
C ARG A 260 14.83 -11.42 -15.07
N TYR A 261 14.25 -10.25 -15.32
CA TYR A 261 14.67 -9.37 -16.41
C TYR A 261 15.45 -8.14 -15.96
N PHE A 262 15.31 -7.69 -14.70
CA PHE A 262 15.96 -6.47 -14.20
C PHE A 262 17.47 -6.47 -14.45
N ASN A 263 18.15 -7.58 -14.16
CA ASN A 263 19.60 -7.71 -14.34
C ASN A 263 20.04 -7.81 -15.83
N ARG A 264 19.11 -8.02 -16.76
CA ARG A 264 19.39 -8.16 -18.20
C ARG A 264 19.11 -6.89 -18.99
N VAL A 265 18.00 -6.22 -18.68
CA VAL A 265 17.51 -5.07 -19.47
C VAL A 265 17.58 -3.74 -18.72
N GLY A 266 17.79 -3.78 -17.40
CA GLY A 266 17.84 -2.61 -16.53
C GLY A 266 16.44 -2.04 -16.22
N PRO A 267 16.37 -0.96 -15.43
CA PRO A 267 15.10 -0.41 -14.98
C PRO A 267 14.29 0.31 -16.07
N ARG A 268 14.94 0.90 -17.08
CA ARG A 268 14.27 1.76 -18.07
C ARG A 268 13.11 1.08 -18.82
N PRO A 269 13.32 -0.06 -19.53
CA PRO A 269 12.24 -0.68 -20.28
C PRO A 269 11.11 -1.21 -19.38
N LEU A 270 11.45 -1.69 -18.19
CA LEU A 270 10.46 -2.20 -17.24
C LEU A 270 9.54 -1.08 -16.72
N ILE A 271 10.09 0.09 -16.42
CA ILE A 271 9.30 1.25 -15.98
C ILE A 271 8.45 1.81 -17.11
N VAL A 272 8.98 1.90 -18.34
CA VAL A 272 8.19 2.36 -19.51
C VAL A 272 6.99 1.45 -19.73
N VAL A 273 7.21 0.13 -19.82
CA VAL A 273 6.14 -0.85 -20.01
C VAL A 273 5.16 -0.79 -18.85
N GLY A 274 5.65 -0.71 -17.61
CA GLY A 274 4.79 -0.65 -16.43
C GLY A 274 3.89 0.59 -16.40
N CYS A 275 4.43 1.77 -16.73
CA CYS A 275 3.66 3.02 -16.81
C CYS A 275 2.58 2.94 -17.90
N LEU A 276 2.93 2.43 -19.09
CA LEU A 276 1.99 2.27 -20.20
C LEU A 276 0.86 1.29 -19.86
N LEU A 277 1.18 0.14 -19.27
CA LEU A 277 0.18 -0.85 -18.84
C LEU A 277 -0.77 -0.27 -17.78
N GLN A 278 -0.24 0.39 -16.76
CA GLN A 278 -1.10 0.98 -15.73
C GLN A 278 -1.96 2.12 -16.28
N ALA A 279 -1.39 3.02 -17.09
CA ALA A 279 -2.13 4.12 -17.70
C ALA A 279 -3.25 3.58 -18.61
N LEU A 280 -2.97 2.55 -19.42
CA LEU A 280 -3.98 1.88 -20.23
C LEU A 280 -5.08 1.27 -19.35
N GLY A 281 -4.71 0.57 -18.27
CA GLY A 281 -5.67 -0.01 -17.33
C GLY A 281 -6.60 1.05 -16.71
N VAL A 282 -6.05 2.20 -16.31
CA VAL A 282 -6.85 3.33 -15.81
C VAL A 282 -7.77 3.91 -16.89
N LEU A 283 -7.28 4.08 -18.13
CA LEU A 283 -8.08 4.60 -19.24
C LEU A 283 -9.20 3.65 -19.67
N LEU A 284 -9.05 2.33 -19.50
CA LEU A 284 -10.15 1.39 -19.76
C LEU A 284 -11.35 1.63 -18.85
N LEU A 285 -11.15 2.21 -17.65
CA LEU A 285 -12.26 2.55 -16.74
C LEU A 285 -13.18 3.63 -17.32
N LEU A 286 -12.71 4.46 -18.26
CA LEU A 286 -13.54 5.46 -18.97
C LEU A 286 -14.68 4.83 -19.80
N ASN A 287 -14.56 3.54 -20.11
CA ASN A 287 -15.50 2.81 -20.94
C ASN A 287 -16.39 1.87 -20.12
N VAL A 288 -16.31 1.92 -18.79
CA VAL A 288 -17.11 1.07 -17.92
C VAL A 288 -18.46 1.73 -17.67
N SER A 289 -19.53 1.03 -18.01
CA SER A 289 -20.91 1.49 -17.83
C SER A 289 -21.79 0.33 -17.31
N PRO A 290 -23.04 0.59 -16.89
CA PRO A 290 -23.97 -0.46 -16.45
C PRO A 290 -24.20 -1.59 -17.45
N THR A 291 -24.02 -1.34 -18.75
CA THR A 291 -24.22 -2.34 -19.82
C THR A 291 -22.95 -3.11 -20.15
N THR A 292 -21.82 -2.74 -19.55
CA THR A 292 -20.51 -3.33 -19.84
C THR A 292 -20.35 -4.66 -19.13
N THR A 293 -19.74 -5.64 -19.80
CA THR A 293 -19.42 -6.93 -19.16
C THR A 293 -18.33 -6.76 -18.11
N VAL A 294 -18.38 -7.57 -17.04
CA VAL A 294 -17.38 -7.60 -15.95
C VAL A 294 -15.96 -7.88 -16.45
N LEU A 295 -15.83 -8.41 -17.68
CA LEU A 295 -14.55 -8.61 -18.35
C LEU A 295 -13.75 -7.30 -18.48
N LEU A 296 -14.38 -6.19 -18.87
CA LEU A 296 -13.66 -4.93 -19.09
C LEU A 296 -12.99 -4.38 -17.81
N PRO A 297 -13.71 -4.21 -16.68
CA PRO A 297 -13.05 -3.83 -15.43
C PRO A 297 -12.09 -4.92 -14.95
N GLY A 298 -12.34 -6.21 -15.22
CA GLY A 298 -11.37 -7.27 -14.95
C GLY A 298 -10.03 -7.07 -15.68
N VAL A 299 -10.07 -6.74 -16.96
CA VAL A 299 -8.88 -6.42 -17.78
C VAL A 299 -8.21 -5.14 -17.28
N ALA A 300 -8.98 -4.09 -16.97
CA ALA A 300 -8.46 -2.84 -16.42
C ALA A 300 -7.62 -3.09 -15.15
N PHE A 301 -8.17 -3.84 -14.19
CA PHE A 301 -7.48 -4.18 -12.95
C PHE A 301 -6.29 -5.14 -13.17
N THR A 302 -6.36 -6.04 -14.15
CA THR A 302 -5.22 -6.88 -14.55
C THR A 302 -4.06 -6.01 -15.05
N LEU A 303 -4.33 -5.06 -15.93
CA LEU A 303 -3.32 -4.14 -16.48
C LEU A 303 -2.73 -3.22 -15.41
N MET A 304 -3.57 -2.70 -14.52
CA MET A 304 -3.11 -1.90 -13.37
C MET A 304 -2.25 -2.72 -12.41
N GLY A 305 -2.58 -4.00 -12.19
CA GLY A 305 -1.78 -4.92 -11.36
C GLY A 305 -0.44 -5.25 -11.98
N ALA A 306 -0.42 -5.61 -13.26
CA ALA A 306 0.82 -5.86 -13.99
C ALA A 306 1.70 -4.61 -14.04
N GLY A 307 1.15 -3.48 -14.50
CA GLY A 307 1.89 -2.25 -14.70
C GLY A 307 2.40 -1.63 -13.40
N GLY A 308 1.51 -1.50 -12.41
CA GLY A 308 1.84 -0.91 -11.12
C GLY A 308 2.88 -1.73 -10.35
N SER A 309 2.74 -3.05 -10.36
CA SER A 309 3.69 -3.93 -9.70
C SER A 309 5.04 -3.94 -10.40
N LEU A 310 5.08 -3.97 -11.74
CA LEU A 310 6.32 -3.90 -12.51
C LEU A 310 7.11 -2.63 -12.22
N CYS A 311 6.43 -1.48 -12.15
CA CYS A 311 7.05 -0.21 -11.75
C CYS A 311 7.49 -0.23 -10.29
N SER A 312 6.65 -0.70 -9.37
CA SER A 312 6.95 -0.68 -7.94
C SER A 312 8.15 -1.53 -7.55
N SER A 313 8.25 -2.76 -8.08
CA SER A 313 9.36 -3.68 -7.81
C SER A 313 10.63 -3.19 -8.48
N THR A 314 10.54 -2.67 -9.71
CA THR A 314 11.71 -2.12 -10.42
C THR A 314 12.25 -0.89 -9.71
N ALA A 315 11.37 0.05 -9.30
CA ALA A 315 11.77 1.23 -8.56
C ALA A 315 12.36 0.87 -7.19
N GLN A 316 11.78 -0.11 -6.48
CA GLN A 316 12.34 -0.58 -5.22
C GLN A 316 13.73 -1.19 -5.39
N SER A 317 13.93 -2.03 -6.41
CA SER A 317 15.24 -2.59 -6.72
C SER A 317 16.25 -1.51 -7.08
N SER A 318 15.86 -0.53 -7.90
CA SER A 318 16.72 0.60 -8.29
C SER A 318 17.09 1.50 -7.12
N ALA A 319 16.17 1.79 -6.21
CA ALA A 319 16.36 2.74 -5.12
C ALA A 319 17.55 2.44 -4.20
N PHE A 320 17.98 1.18 -4.11
CA PHE A 320 19.03 0.73 -3.21
C PHE A 320 20.32 0.32 -3.91
N LEU A 321 20.41 0.39 -5.25
CA LEU A 321 21.58 -0.08 -6.00
C LEU A 321 22.86 0.69 -5.64
N THR A 322 22.75 2.00 -5.50
CA THR A 322 23.86 2.92 -5.24
C THR A 322 24.06 3.21 -3.74
N THR A 323 23.26 2.60 -2.87
CA THR A 323 23.26 2.89 -1.43
C THR A 323 24.34 2.08 -0.72
N ALA A 324 25.25 2.76 -0.01
CA ALA A 324 26.26 2.11 0.81
C ALA A 324 25.64 1.25 1.93
N ARG A 325 26.31 0.14 2.30
CA ARG A 325 25.79 -0.80 3.31
C ARG A 325 25.47 -0.15 4.66
N ASP A 326 26.22 0.87 5.04
CA ASP A 326 26.01 1.60 6.31
C ASP A 326 24.82 2.56 6.25
N ASP A 327 24.46 3.06 5.05
CA ASP A 327 23.33 3.97 4.82
C ASP A 327 22.00 3.24 4.52
N MET A 328 22.05 1.93 4.24
CA MET A 328 20.87 1.09 3.92
C MET A 328 19.71 1.21 4.92
N PRO A 329 19.91 1.28 6.25
CA PRO A 329 18.81 1.47 7.20
C PRO A 329 18.05 2.78 6.97
N ASP A 330 18.78 3.88 6.76
CA ASP A 330 18.19 5.21 6.57
C ASP A 330 17.55 5.34 5.18
N ALA A 331 18.18 4.78 4.14
CA ALA A 331 17.59 4.69 2.81
C ALA A 331 16.28 3.88 2.82
N SER A 332 16.24 2.75 3.54
CA SER A 332 15.03 1.93 3.66
C SER A 332 13.92 2.64 4.43
N ALA A 333 14.27 3.42 5.46
CA ALA A 333 13.33 4.27 6.18
C ALA A 333 12.74 5.36 5.26
N LEU A 334 13.59 6.06 4.51
CA LEU A 334 13.17 7.05 3.51
C LEU A 334 12.26 6.44 2.43
N TRP A 335 12.61 5.24 1.93
CA TRP A 335 11.80 4.51 0.96
C TRP A 335 10.41 4.17 1.50
N ASN A 336 10.33 3.64 2.72
CA ASN A 336 9.06 3.31 3.35
C ASN A 336 8.22 4.56 3.60
N LEU A 337 8.82 5.68 4.05
CA LEU A 337 8.11 6.95 4.19
C LEU A 337 7.57 7.45 2.84
N ASN A 338 8.40 7.40 1.79
CA ASN A 338 7.97 7.77 0.44
C ASN A 338 6.79 6.92 -0.02
N ARG A 339 6.81 5.62 0.24
CA ARG A 339 5.70 4.72 -0.10
C ARG A 339 4.39 5.19 0.54
N GLN A 340 4.39 5.48 1.84
CA GLN A 340 3.17 5.87 2.55
C GLN A 340 2.68 7.26 2.12
N ILE A 341 3.61 8.21 1.92
CA ILE A 341 3.29 9.54 1.37
C ILE A 341 2.71 9.42 -0.03
N SER A 342 3.25 8.52 -0.87
CA SER A 342 2.76 8.30 -2.23
C SER A 342 1.31 7.80 -2.24
N PHE A 343 0.98 6.86 -1.36
CA PHE A 343 -0.38 6.35 -1.24
C PHE A 343 -1.36 7.41 -0.75
N PHE A 344 -0.96 8.18 0.27
CA PHE A 344 -1.77 9.28 0.80
C PHE A 344 -1.98 10.36 -0.27
N ALA A 345 -0.90 10.83 -0.89
CA ALA A 345 -0.92 11.90 -1.89
C ALA A 345 -1.74 11.50 -3.11
N GLY A 346 -1.62 10.26 -3.60
CA GLY A 346 -2.38 9.79 -4.75
C GLY A 346 -3.88 9.72 -4.49
N ALA A 347 -4.29 9.16 -3.35
CA ALA A 347 -5.70 9.12 -2.98
C ALA A 347 -6.27 10.50 -2.64
N PHE A 348 -5.50 11.36 -1.98
CA PHE A 348 -5.90 12.74 -1.73
C PHE A 348 -6.05 13.53 -3.03
N LEU A 349 -5.05 13.50 -3.91
CA LEU A 349 -5.07 14.25 -5.17
C LEU A 349 -6.27 13.87 -6.03
N LEU A 350 -6.51 12.58 -6.26
CA LEU A 350 -7.61 12.14 -7.13
C LEU A 350 -8.98 12.41 -6.50
N SER A 351 -9.09 12.30 -5.18
CA SER A 351 -10.29 12.72 -4.44
C SER A 351 -10.56 14.22 -4.62
N GLN A 352 -9.54 15.06 -4.50
CA GLN A 352 -9.68 16.51 -4.68
C GLN A 352 -9.97 16.91 -6.13
N VAL A 353 -9.32 16.27 -7.11
CA VAL A 353 -9.61 16.47 -8.53
C VAL A 353 -11.08 16.16 -8.79
N LEU A 354 -11.57 15.00 -8.33
CA LEU A 354 -12.98 14.63 -8.45
C LEU A 354 -13.91 15.65 -7.77
N ASN A 355 -13.59 16.07 -6.55
CA ASN A 355 -14.40 17.04 -5.80
C ASN A 355 -14.53 18.37 -6.55
N LEU A 356 -13.42 18.85 -7.11
CA LEU A 356 -13.38 20.10 -7.86
C LEU A 356 -14.12 19.96 -9.20
N THR A 357 -13.92 18.86 -9.93
CA THR A 357 -14.60 18.68 -11.22
C THR A 357 -16.10 18.47 -11.06
N LEU A 358 -16.56 17.83 -9.97
CA LEU A 358 -17.99 17.70 -9.66
C LEU A 358 -18.69 19.04 -9.43
N ALA A 359 -17.96 20.11 -9.09
CA ALA A 359 -18.53 21.44 -8.92
C ALA A 359 -18.85 22.14 -10.26
N PHE A 360 -18.20 21.72 -11.36
CA PHE A 360 -18.27 22.42 -12.65
C PHE A 360 -18.78 21.53 -13.80
N PHE A 361 -18.73 20.20 -13.66
CA PHE A 361 -19.04 19.24 -14.72
C PHE A 361 -20.09 18.21 -14.25
N THR A 362 -20.69 17.50 -15.21
CA THR A 362 -21.59 16.36 -14.89
C THR A 362 -20.81 15.26 -14.15
N PRO A 363 -21.49 14.44 -13.32
CA PRO A 363 -20.82 13.37 -12.57
C PRO A 363 -19.94 12.46 -13.44
N LEU A 364 -20.46 12.01 -14.58
CA LEU A 364 -19.73 11.16 -15.52
C LEU A 364 -18.47 11.85 -16.07
N ALA A 365 -18.58 13.12 -16.48
CA ALA A 365 -17.44 13.90 -16.97
C ALA A 365 -16.39 14.14 -15.86
N ALA A 366 -16.82 14.36 -14.62
CA ALA A 366 -15.94 14.50 -13.47
C ALA A 366 -15.14 13.22 -13.19
N TRP A 367 -15.79 12.05 -13.21
CA TRP A 367 -15.14 10.75 -13.10
C TRP A 367 -14.14 10.51 -14.23
N HIS A 368 -14.53 10.77 -15.48
CA HIS A 368 -13.66 10.62 -16.64
C HIS A 368 -12.44 11.56 -16.58
N GLY A 369 -12.64 12.79 -16.14
CA GLY A 369 -11.56 13.75 -15.90
C GLY A 369 -10.57 13.23 -14.86
N MET A 370 -11.05 12.69 -13.74
CA MET A 370 -10.20 12.12 -12.68
C MET A 370 -9.36 10.94 -13.19
N PHE A 371 -9.95 9.98 -13.92
CA PHE A 371 -9.20 8.86 -14.49
C PHE A 371 -8.18 9.33 -15.55
N SER A 372 -8.53 10.32 -16.36
CA SER A 372 -7.62 10.90 -17.36
C SER A 372 -6.42 11.58 -16.70
N VAL A 373 -6.64 12.33 -15.62
CA VAL A 373 -5.56 12.94 -14.81
C VAL A 373 -4.67 11.87 -14.18
N ALA A 374 -5.27 10.81 -13.60
CA ALA A 374 -4.52 9.70 -13.03
C ALA A 374 -3.62 8.99 -14.07
N ALA A 375 -4.15 8.75 -15.27
CA ALA A 375 -3.40 8.16 -16.38
C ALA A 375 -2.26 9.08 -16.86
N ALA A 376 -2.51 10.39 -16.98
CA ALA A 376 -1.49 11.36 -17.36
C ALA A 376 -0.35 11.43 -16.34
N ILE A 377 -0.66 11.45 -15.04
CA ILE A 377 0.35 11.45 -13.96
C ILE A 377 1.15 10.14 -13.97
N THR A 378 0.50 9.00 -14.23
CA THR A 378 1.14 7.69 -14.35
C THR A 378 2.21 7.66 -15.45
N LEU A 379 2.08 8.50 -16.48
CA LEU A 379 3.05 8.59 -17.58
C LEU A 379 4.20 9.57 -17.33
N LEU A 380 4.15 10.42 -16.30
CA LEU A 380 5.23 11.37 -16.00
C LEU A 380 6.61 10.72 -15.85
N PRO A 381 6.78 9.56 -15.16
CA PRO A 381 8.09 8.92 -15.04
C PRO A 381 8.69 8.52 -16.40
N VAL A 382 7.87 8.27 -17.42
CA VAL A 382 8.33 7.94 -18.78
C VAL A 382 9.14 9.09 -19.37
N VAL A 383 8.80 10.35 -19.08
CA VAL A 383 9.58 11.50 -19.58
C VAL A 383 10.97 11.53 -18.94
N TYR A 384 11.05 11.21 -17.65
CA TYR A 384 12.30 11.27 -16.88
C TYR A 384 13.16 10.02 -17.01
N VAL A 385 12.59 8.86 -17.33
CA VAL A 385 13.32 7.59 -17.46
C VAL A 385 14.34 7.63 -18.61
N PHE A 386 14.11 8.47 -19.64
CA PHE A 386 15.08 8.68 -20.72
C PHE A 386 16.32 9.46 -20.28
N ARG A 387 16.25 10.16 -19.15
CA ARG A 387 17.42 10.83 -18.54
C ARG A 387 18.27 9.89 -17.69
N LEU A 388 17.79 8.69 -17.39
CA LEU A 388 18.57 7.68 -16.68
C LEU A 388 19.60 7.02 -17.59
N ASN A 389 20.84 6.94 -17.12
CA ASN A 389 21.90 6.17 -17.77
C ASN A 389 21.72 4.67 -17.50
N ASN A 390 20.83 4.02 -18.26
CA ASN A 390 20.50 2.60 -18.08
C ASN A 390 21.72 1.68 -18.24
N THR A 391 22.69 2.07 -19.06
CA THR A 391 23.94 1.32 -19.28
C THR A 391 24.82 1.32 -18.02
N GLN A 392 24.92 2.48 -17.35
CA GLN A 392 25.66 2.59 -16.10
C GLN A 392 25.01 1.74 -14.99
N VAL A 393 23.69 1.83 -14.84
CA VAL A 393 22.96 1.00 -13.86
C VAL A 393 23.16 -0.50 -14.12
N LEU A 394 23.12 -0.92 -15.39
CA LEU A 394 23.41 -2.31 -15.76
C LEU A 394 24.84 -2.74 -15.42
N SER A 395 25.82 -1.84 -15.59
CA SER A 395 27.21 -2.14 -15.24
C SER A 395 27.41 -2.31 -13.74
N GLU A 396 26.75 -1.50 -12.90
CA GLU A 396 26.80 -1.63 -11.43
C GLU A 396 26.18 -2.95 -10.96
N VAL A 397 25.02 -3.32 -11.52
CA VAL A 397 24.36 -4.61 -11.22
C VAL A 397 25.23 -5.82 -11.63
N GLN A 398 26.03 -5.69 -12.68
CA GLN A 398 26.92 -6.76 -13.15
C GLN A 398 28.20 -6.86 -12.31
N GLN A 399 28.68 -5.76 -11.73
CA GLN A 399 29.86 -5.72 -10.85
C GLN A 399 29.60 -6.32 -9.46
N GLU A 400 28.36 -6.33 -8.97
CA GLU A 400 27.99 -6.97 -7.69
C GLU A 400 27.90 -8.51 -7.75
N LYS A 401 28.10 -9.14 -8.91
CA LYS A 401 28.15 -10.60 -9.00
C LYS A 401 29.50 -11.12 -8.50
N PRO A 402 29.54 -12.02 -7.50
CA PRO A 402 30.77 -12.68 -7.08
C PRO A 402 31.35 -13.61 -8.15
#